data_AF-A0A0Q8N6H8-F1
#
_entry.id   AF-A0A0Q8N6H8-F1
#
_cell.length_a   1.000
_cell.length_b   1.000
_cell.length_c   1.000
_cell.angle_alpha   90.00
_cell.angle_beta   90.00
_cell.angle_gamma   90.00
#
_symmetry.space_group_name_H-M   'P 1'
#
loop_
_entity.id
_entity.type
_entity.pdbx_description
1 polymer ?
#
loop_
_entity_poly.entity_id
_entity_poly.type
_entity_poly.pdbx_seq_one_letter_code
_entity_poly.pdbx_strand_id
1 'polypeptide(L)'
;MKERLKEIPIIIFLIIVGIALSILFLPIILVYLIFEFFQKKRFKKRYSDYLVSIEGKKFFCYNNRKNNHHYIEKNIIPNLRDDIEPVFLEGKRIRNEDNREYISHMLRNVSKRKGFPYLIKISNGKAVDESINNEFYNFKSQNKNPEDLIVLINTSFENLKSEV
;
A
#
# COMPACT_ATOMS: atom_id res chain seq x y z
N MET A 1 -48.77 3.62 -24.87
CA MET A 1 -48.05 3.61 -26.18
C MET A 1 -47.73 5.02 -26.70
N LYS A 2 -48.66 5.99 -26.65
CA LYS A 2 -48.42 7.40 -27.08
C LYS A 2 -47.34 8.16 -26.28
N GLU A 3 -47.17 7.89 -24.99
CA GLU A 3 -46.15 8.56 -24.17
C GLU A 3 -44.73 8.15 -24.55
N ARG A 4 -44.47 6.85 -24.75
CA ARG A 4 -43.18 6.31 -25.21
C ARG A 4 -42.73 6.88 -26.55
N LEU A 5 -43.67 7.25 -27.44
CA LEU A 5 -43.37 7.85 -28.75
C LEU A 5 -42.87 9.31 -28.64
N LYS A 6 -43.24 10.04 -27.58
CA LYS A 6 -42.78 11.42 -27.34
C LYS A 6 -41.35 11.47 -26.79
N GLU A 7 -40.88 10.40 -26.16
CA GLU A 7 -39.55 10.31 -25.57
C GLU A 7 -38.45 9.97 -26.60
N ILE A 8 -38.80 9.28 -27.69
CA ILE A 8 -37.88 8.91 -28.78
C ILE A 8 -37.04 10.09 -29.31
N PRO A 9 -37.62 11.26 -29.68
CA PRO A 9 -36.83 12.38 -30.18
C PRO A 9 -35.89 12.96 -29.12
N ILE A 10 -36.27 12.93 -27.85
CA ILE A 10 -35.42 13.39 -26.73
C ILE A 10 -34.23 12.44 -26.59
N ILE A 11 -34.47 11.13 -26.67
CA ILE A 11 -33.41 10.11 -26.60
C ILE A 11 -32.44 10.27 -27.79
N ILE A 12 -32.94 10.47 -29.00
CA ILE A 12 -32.11 10.69 -30.20
C ILE A 12 -31.27 11.96 -30.04
N PHE A 13 -31.86 13.05 -29.54
CA PHE A 13 -31.14 14.29 -29.27
C PHE A 13 -30.01 14.09 -28.25
N LEU A 14 -30.28 13.39 -27.15
CA LEU A 14 -29.26 13.07 -26.14
C LEU A 14 -28.12 12.22 -26.70
N ILE A 15 -28.41 11.27 -27.60
CA ILE A 15 -27.39 10.45 -28.28
C ILE A 15 -26.51 11.34 -29.18
N ILE A 16 -27.11 12.22 -29.98
CA ILE A 16 -26.36 13.12 -30.86
C ILE A 16 -25.44 14.04 -30.04
N VAL A 17 -25.97 14.65 -28.97
CA VAL A 17 -25.19 15.49 -28.06
C VAL A 17 -24.07 14.69 -27.41
N GLY A 18 -24.36 13.47 -26.95
CA GLY A 18 -23.36 12.57 -26.35
C GLY A 18 -22.23 12.20 -27.31
N ILE A 19 -22.55 11.92 -28.56
CA ILE A 19 -21.55 11.63 -29.61
C ILE A 19 -20.71 12.87 -29.88
N ALA A 20 -21.33 14.04 -30.04
CA ALA A 20 -20.62 15.29 -30.28
C ALA A 20 -19.64 15.63 -29.14
N LEU A 21 -20.09 15.48 -27.88
CA LEU A 21 -19.23 15.67 -26.70
C LEU A 21 -18.10 14.63 -26.65
N SER A 22 -18.39 13.37 -26.98
CA SER A 22 -17.37 12.31 -26.99
C SER A 22 -16.27 12.62 -28.01
N ILE A 23 -16.63 13.05 -29.23
CA ILE A 23 -15.67 13.46 -30.26
C ILE A 23 -14.86 14.68 -29.80
N LEU A 24 -15.51 15.65 -29.15
CA LEU A 24 -14.86 16.86 -28.63
C LEU A 24 -13.80 16.54 -27.56
N PHE A 25 -14.11 15.63 -26.62
CA PHE A 25 -13.20 15.28 -25.52
C PHE A 25 -12.23 14.15 -25.85
N LEU A 26 -12.46 13.36 -26.90
CA LEU A 26 -11.58 12.28 -27.33
C LEU A 26 -10.08 12.67 -27.40
N PRO A 27 -9.67 13.78 -28.07
CA PRO A 27 -8.26 14.14 -28.15
C PRO A 27 -7.65 14.44 -26.78
N ILE A 28 -8.40 15.07 -25.88
CA ILE A 28 -7.95 15.36 -24.51
C ILE A 28 -7.74 14.07 -23.72
N ILE A 29 -8.68 13.13 -23.84
CA ILE A 29 -8.58 11.81 -23.21
C ILE A 29 -7.34 11.06 -23.74
N LEU A 30 -7.10 11.08 -25.04
CA LEU A 30 -5.92 10.42 -25.64
C LEU A 30 -4.61 11.01 -25.12
N VAL A 31 -4.47 12.35 -25.07
CA VAL A 31 -3.29 13.01 -24.52
C VAL A 31 -3.10 12.65 -23.04
N TYR A 32 -4.18 12.64 -22.26
CA TYR A 32 -4.16 12.25 -20.85
C TYR A 32 -3.66 10.80 -20.67
N LEU A 33 -4.17 9.85 -21.46
CA LEU A 33 -3.77 8.45 -21.38
C LEU A 33 -2.29 8.26 -21.72
N ILE A 34 -1.78 8.95 -22.74
CA ILE A 34 -0.36 8.92 -23.11
C ILE A 34 0.49 9.46 -21.95
N PHE A 35 0.11 10.61 -21.40
CA PHE A 35 0.81 11.22 -20.28
C PHE A 35 0.84 10.30 -19.05
N GLU A 36 -0.31 9.71 -18.69
CA GLU A 36 -0.44 8.76 -17.58
C GLU A 36 0.46 7.53 -17.79
N PHE A 37 0.53 7.00 -19.02
CA PHE A 37 1.41 5.89 -19.36
C PHE A 37 2.89 6.22 -19.13
N PHE A 38 3.35 7.37 -19.60
CA PHE A 38 4.74 7.79 -19.39
C PHE A 38 5.04 8.06 -17.91
N GLN A 39 4.10 8.65 -17.18
CA GLN A 39 4.24 8.85 -15.74
C GLN A 39 4.37 7.52 -14.99
N LYS A 40 3.50 6.55 -15.26
CA LYS A 40 3.58 5.20 -14.66
C LYS A 40 4.90 4.52 -14.96
N LYS A 41 5.39 4.62 -16.20
CA LYS A 41 6.70 4.06 -16.60
C LYS A 41 7.86 4.70 -15.84
N ARG A 42 7.86 6.04 -15.71
CA ARG A 42 8.87 6.78 -14.95
C ARG A 42 8.82 6.43 -13.46
N PHE A 43 7.63 6.37 -12.88
CA PHE A 43 7.44 5.97 -11.48
C PHE A 43 7.96 4.55 -11.23
N LYS A 44 7.61 3.58 -12.09
CA LYS A 44 8.09 2.19 -11.96
C LYS A 44 9.62 2.12 -11.94
N LYS A 45 10.28 2.88 -12.81
CA LYS A 45 11.75 2.97 -12.83
C LYS A 45 12.29 3.54 -11.52
N ARG A 46 11.81 4.72 -11.11
CA ARG A 46 12.24 5.37 -9.86
C ARG A 46 11.99 4.51 -8.62
N TYR A 47 10.86 3.79 -8.58
CA TYR A 47 10.54 2.86 -7.50
C TYR A 47 11.50 1.67 -7.47
N SER A 48 11.84 1.11 -8.64
CA SER A 48 12.87 0.06 -8.74
C SER A 48 14.23 0.56 -8.26
N ASP A 49 14.65 1.75 -8.71
CA ASP A 49 15.92 2.36 -8.29
C ASP A 49 15.92 2.63 -6.76
N TYR A 50 14.78 3.07 -6.22
CA TYR A 50 14.59 3.26 -4.78
C TYR A 50 14.76 1.94 -4.03
N LEU A 51 14.08 0.86 -4.42
CA LEU A 51 14.22 -0.44 -3.76
C LEU A 51 15.67 -0.92 -3.75
N VAL A 52 16.40 -0.76 -4.86
CA VAL A 52 17.83 -1.08 -4.92
C VAL A 52 18.65 -0.21 -3.97
N SER A 53 18.33 1.08 -3.83
CA SER A 53 19.05 1.98 -2.90
C SER A 53 18.83 1.65 -1.42
N ILE A 54 17.77 0.91 -1.09
CA ILE A 54 17.44 0.51 0.27
C ILE A 54 17.53 -1.02 0.47
N GLU A 55 18.32 -1.69 -0.37
CA GLU A 55 18.53 -3.13 -0.31
C GLU A 55 18.94 -3.58 1.11
N GLY A 56 18.34 -4.67 1.59
CA GLY A 56 18.57 -5.19 2.93
C GLY A 56 17.81 -4.48 4.05
N LYS A 57 17.18 -3.32 3.80
CA LYS A 57 16.36 -2.65 4.83
C LYS A 57 15.17 -3.50 5.26
N LYS A 58 14.86 -3.43 6.56
CA LYS A 58 13.70 -4.06 7.19
C LYS A 58 12.78 -2.95 7.71
N PHE A 59 11.48 -3.11 7.50
CA PHE A 59 10.47 -2.19 7.96
C PHE A 59 9.44 -2.92 8.83
N PHE A 60 9.21 -2.38 10.02
CA PHE A 60 8.09 -2.78 10.86
C PHE A 60 6.95 -1.77 10.67
N CYS A 61 5.94 -2.14 9.90
CA CYS A 61 4.85 -1.24 9.54
C CYS A 61 3.64 -1.47 10.44
N TYR A 62 3.13 -0.43 11.07
CA TYR A 62 1.99 -0.48 11.99
C TYR A 62 1.08 0.74 11.84
N ASN A 63 -0.12 0.66 12.39
CA ASN A 63 -1.10 1.73 12.29
C ASN A 63 -1.86 1.94 13.62
N ASN A 64 -2.74 2.93 13.63
CA ASN A 64 -3.59 3.26 14.78
C ASN A 64 -4.90 2.46 14.86
N ARG A 65 -5.11 1.45 14.01
CA ARG A 65 -6.34 0.64 14.08
C ARG A 65 -6.37 -0.18 15.36
N LYS A 66 -7.60 -0.37 15.89
CA LYS A 66 -7.89 -1.20 17.08
C LYS A 66 -7.04 -0.89 18.31
N ASN A 67 -6.64 0.38 18.49
CA ASN A 67 -5.88 0.86 19.65
C ASN A 67 -4.56 0.10 19.89
N ASN A 68 -3.91 -0.40 18.83
CA ASN A 68 -2.64 -1.11 18.94
C ASN A 68 -1.43 -0.17 19.05
N HIS A 69 -1.60 1.08 18.62
CA HIS A 69 -0.51 2.06 18.58
C HIS A 69 0.19 2.20 19.93
N HIS A 70 -0.54 2.46 21.01
CA HIS A 70 0.07 2.62 22.34
C HIS A 70 0.83 1.38 22.81
N TYR A 71 0.31 0.17 22.54
CA TYR A 71 0.98 -1.07 22.92
C TYR A 71 2.28 -1.27 22.13
N ILE A 72 2.26 -0.99 20.83
CA ILE A 72 3.42 -1.12 19.95
C ILE A 72 4.51 -0.12 20.35
N GLU A 73 4.17 1.16 20.48
CA GLU A 73 5.10 2.23 20.86
C GLU A 73 5.77 1.98 22.22
N LYS A 74 5.02 1.42 23.19
CA LYS A 74 5.54 1.20 24.54
C LYS A 74 6.37 -0.08 24.67
N ASN A 75 5.96 -1.17 24.03
CA ASN A 75 6.52 -2.50 24.31
C ASN A 75 7.33 -3.08 23.15
N ILE A 76 7.05 -2.67 21.91
CA ILE A 76 7.67 -3.25 20.72
C ILE A 76 8.77 -2.35 20.17
N ILE A 77 8.45 -1.11 19.85
CA ILE A 77 9.38 -0.18 19.20
C ILE A 77 10.69 0.01 19.99
N PRO A 78 10.68 0.15 21.34
CA PRO A 78 11.91 0.35 22.11
C PRO A 78 12.83 -0.89 22.14
N ASN A 79 12.28 -2.07 21.89
CA ASN A 79 12.98 -3.36 21.95
C ASN A 79 13.20 -3.96 20.55
N LEU A 80 12.87 -3.20 19.51
CA LEU A 80 13.09 -3.61 18.12
C LEU A 80 14.58 -3.55 17.83
N ARG A 81 15.10 -4.46 17.01
CA ARG A 81 16.50 -4.39 16.59
C ARG A 81 16.74 -3.10 15.80
N ASP A 82 17.93 -2.51 15.97
CA ASP A 82 18.32 -1.25 15.30
C ASP A 82 18.30 -1.34 13.77
N ASP A 83 18.41 -2.54 13.19
CA ASP A 83 18.32 -2.76 11.74
C ASP A 83 16.88 -2.74 11.19
N ILE A 84 15.88 -2.60 12.06
CA ILE A 84 14.46 -2.58 11.68
C ILE A 84 13.92 -1.16 11.84
N GLU A 85 13.51 -0.56 10.73
CA GLU A 85 12.96 0.79 10.69
C GLU A 85 11.44 0.77 10.98
N PRO A 86 10.97 1.39 12.07
CA PRO A 86 9.55 1.46 12.35
C PRO A 86 8.84 2.46 11.44
N VAL A 87 7.74 2.04 10.81
CA VAL A 87 6.92 2.88 9.92
C VAL A 87 5.50 2.96 10.47
N PHE A 88 5.17 4.11 11.04
CA PHE A 88 3.81 4.40 11.51
C PHE A 88 2.93 4.96 10.40
N LEU A 89 1.74 4.38 10.25
CA LEU A 89 0.68 4.85 9.37
C LEU A 89 -0.47 5.43 10.17
N GLU A 90 -0.70 6.73 10.00
CA GLU A 90 -1.89 7.42 10.49
C GLU A 90 -2.94 7.46 9.38
N GLY A 91 -3.88 6.51 9.41
CA GLY A 91 -4.82 6.30 8.32
C GLY A 91 -4.12 5.85 7.02
N LYS A 92 -3.97 6.78 6.06
CA LYS A 92 -3.24 6.56 4.79
C LYS A 92 -1.96 7.40 4.69
N ARG A 93 -1.60 8.17 5.72
CA ARG A 93 -0.46 9.10 5.69
C ARG A 93 0.73 8.49 6.41
N ILE A 94 1.90 8.59 5.76
CA ILE A 94 3.21 8.24 6.32
C ILE A 94 3.88 9.55 6.73
N ARG A 95 4.46 9.61 7.93
CA ARG A 95 5.00 10.87 8.47
C ARG A 95 6.21 11.43 7.69
N ASN A 96 7.09 10.59 7.13
CA ASN A 96 8.24 11.07 6.33
C ASN A 96 7.83 11.52 4.92
N GLU A 97 8.29 12.71 4.51
CA GLU A 97 7.92 13.36 3.24
C GLU A 97 8.69 12.82 2.02
N ASP A 98 10.01 12.59 2.13
CA ASP A 98 10.86 12.31 0.97
C ASP A 98 10.63 10.94 0.31
N ASN A 99 10.19 9.94 1.07
CA ASN A 99 9.97 8.57 0.59
C ASN A 99 8.50 8.12 0.67
N ARG A 100 7.58 9.05 0.95
CA ARG A 100 6.16 8.75 1.18
C ARG A 100 5.54 7.97 0.03
N GLU A 101 5.82 8.39 -1.21
CA GLU A 101 5.23 7.78 -2.40
C GLU A 101 5.65 6.32 -2.56
N TYR A 102 6.95 6.03 -2.36
CA TYR A 102 7.49 4.68 -2.50
C TYR A 102 7.04 3.74 -1.38
N ILE A 103 7.09 4.19 -0.13
CA ILE A 103 6.62 3.37 1.00
C ILE A 103 5.11 3.14 0.90
N SER A 104 4.33 4.15 0.46
CA SER A 104 2.89 3.98 0.21
C SER A 104 2.63 2.97 -0.90
N HIS A 105 3.40 3.01 -1.98
CA HIS A 105 3.30 2.04 -3.08
C HIS A 105 3.64 0.63 -2.59
N MET A 106 4.72 0.47 -1.83
CA MET A 106 5.13 -0.80 -1.22
C MET A 106 4.01 -1.40 -0.35
N LEU A 107 3.44 -0.60 0.56
CA LEU A 107 2.38 -1.01 1.47
C LEU A 107 1.06 -1.37 0.76
N ARG A 108 0.77 -0.75 -0.39
CA ARG A 108 -0.42 -1.09 -1.20
C ARG A 108 -0.28 -2.43 -1.92
N ASN A 109 0.94 -2.85 -2.19
CA ASN A 109 1.28 -4.04 -2.96
C ASN A 109 1.67 -5.25 -2.10
N VAL A 110 1.49 -5.16 -0.78
CA VAL A 110 1.66 -6.28 0.16
C VAL A 110 0.86 -7.49 -0.31
N SER A 111 1.54 -8.62 -0.45
CA SER A 111 1.07 -9.86 -1.08
C SER A 111 -0.22 -10.41 -0.44
N LYS A 112 -0.26 -10.48 0.89
CA LYS A 112 -1.37 -11.05 1.67
C LYS A 112 -1.92 -9.99 2.63
N ARG A 113 -3.02 -9.35 2.24
CA ARG A 113 -3.71 -8.31 3.02
C ARG A 113 -4.45 -8.88 4.23
N LYS A 114 -3.71 -9.43 5.20
CA LYS A 114 -4.25 -10.00 6.44
C LYS A 114 -4.41 -8.97 7.57
N GLY A 115 -3.94 -7.74 7.39
CA GLY A 115 -4.03 -6.66 8.39
C GLY A 115 -2.67 -6.25 8.94
N PHE A 116 -2.65 -5.16 9.71
CA PHE A 116 -1.44 -4.68 10.37
C PHE A 116 -1.27 -5.36 11.73
N PRO A 117 -0.03 -5.64 12.20
CA PRO A 117 1.24 -5.16 11.63
C PRO A 117 1.77 -5.95 10.42
N TYR A 118 2.56 -5.28 9.58
CA TYR A 118 3.29 -5.90 8.48
C TYR A 118 4.80 -5.81 8.70
N LEU A 119 5.49 -6.87 8.33
CA LEU A 119 6.94 -6.94 8.24
C LEU A 119 7.30 -6.87 6.76
N ILE A 120 8.17 -5.95 6.38
CA ILE A 120 8.61 -5.80 5.00
C ILE A 120 10.13 -5.80 4.97
N LYS A 121 10.71 -6.65 4.13
CA LYS A 121 12.15 -6.73 3.91
C LYS A 121 12.44 -6.46 2.45
N ILE A 122 13.44 -5.62 2.18
CA ILE A 122 13.91 -5.42 0.82
C ILE A 122 14.98 -6.45 0.53
N SER A 123 14.74 -7.26 -0.49
CA SER A 123 15.65 -8.31 -0.92
C SER A 123 15.59 -8.46 -2.44
N ASN A 124 16.77 -8.47 -3.08
CA ASN A 124 16.95 -8.60 -4.52
C ASN A 124 16.13 -7.58 -5.31
N GLY A 125 16.09 -6.32 -4.86
CA GLY A 125 15.32 -5.25 -5.49
C GLY A 125 13.81 -5.42 -5.43
N LYS A 126 13.31 -6.31 -4.55
CA LYS A 126 11.88 -6.56 -4.31
C LYS A 126 11.55 -6.31 -2.84
N ALA A 127 10.32 -5.87 -2.59
CA ALA A 127 9.76 -5.85 -1.23
C ALA A 127 9.09 -7.19 -0.98
N VAL A 128 9.63 -7.97 -0.04
CA VAL A 128 9.04 -9.21 0.46
C VAL A 128 8.32 -8.88 1.76
N ASP A 129 7.07 -9.31 1.87
CA ASP A 129 6.19 -8.93 2.98
C ASP A 129 5.54 -10.12 3.66
N GLU A 130 5.29 -9.96 4.95
CA GLU A 130 4.46 -10.86 5.74
C GLU A 130 3.62 -10.05 6.73
N SER A 131 2.39 -10.48 6.96
CA SER A 131 1.55 -9.95 8.03
C SER A 131 1.69 -10.83 9.25
N ILE A 132 2.01 -10.22 10.39
CA ILE A 132 1.99 -10.87 11.71
C ILE A 132 0.72 -10.55 12.49
N ASN A 133 -0.34 -10.14 11.78
CA ASN A 133 -1.56 -9.63 12.40
C ASN A 133 -2.23 -10.64 13.34
N ASN A 134 -2.30 -11.90 12.92
CA ASN A 134 -2.97 -12.95 13.69
C ASN A 134 -2.18 -13.26 14.96
N GLU A 135 -0.88 -13.43 14.81
CA GLU A 135 0.08 -13.68 15.87
C GLU A 135 0.05 -12.52 16.87
N PHE A 136 0.14 -11.28 16.39
CA PHE A 136 0.08 -10.07 17.21
C PHE A 136 -1.18 -10.03 18.08
N TYR A 137 -2.38 -10.25 17.51
CA TYR A 137 -3.62 -10.21 18.28
C TYR A 137 -3.77 -11.40 19.22
N ASN A 138 -3.28 -12.58 18.84
CA ASN A 138 -3.26 -13.75 19.73
C ASN A 138 -2.33 -13.51 20.93
N PHE A 139 -1.17 -12.89 20.72
CA PHE A 139 -0.26 -12.50 21.80
C PHE A 139 -0.89 -11.47 22.72
N LYS A 140 -1.49 -10.42 22.14
CA LYS A 140 -2.15 -9.36 22.89
C LYS A 140 -3.35 -9.87 23.70
N SER A 141 -4.18 -10.75 23.14
CA SER A 141 -5.37 -11.28 23.83
C SER A 141 -5.03 -12.24 24.96
N GLN A 142 -3.92 -12.98 24.84
CA GLN A 142 -3.43 -13.93 25.84
C GLN A 142 -2.53 -13.28 26.90
N ASN A 143 -2.33 -11.96 26.83
CA ASN A 143 -1.48 -11.19 27.75
C ASN A 143 -0.07 -11.78 27.90
N LYS A 144 0.46 -12.32 26.79
CA LYS A 144 1.79 -12.94 26.72
C LYS A 144 2.89 -11.89 26.86
N ASN A 145 4.08 -12.33 27.23
CA ASN A 145 5.25 -11.48 27.38
C ASN A 145 5.56 -10.76 26.05
N PRO A 146 5.67 -9.42 26.02
CA PRO A 146 6.08 -8.68 24.81
C PRO A 146 7.42 -9.12 24.22
N GLU A 147 8.34 -9.66 25.04
CA GLU A 147 9.65 -10.14 24.58
C GLU A 147 9.52 -11.31 23.60
N ASP A 148 8.58 -12.23 23.84
CA ASP A 148 8.30 -13.35 22.95
C ASP A 148 7.82 -12.86 21.57
N LEU A 149 7.08 -11.75 21.54
CA LEU A 149 6.62 -11.12 20.31
C LEU A 149 7.78 -10.46 19.54
N ILE A 150 8.79 -9.91 20.24
CA ILE A 150 10.03 -9.44 19.62
C ILE A 150 10.81 -10.60 18.99
N VAL A 151 10.93 -11.72 19.70
CA VAL A 151 11.57 -12.93 19.17
C VAL A 151 10.85 -13.41 17.91
N LEU A 152 9.51 -13.40 17.92
CA LEU A 152 8.71 -13.75 16.76
C LEU A 152 8.97 -12.79 15.58
N ILE A 153 8.93 -11.47 15.81
CA ILE A 153 9.20 -10.47 14.77
C ILE A 153 10.57 -10.71 14.12
N ASN A 154 11.60 -10.92 14.95
CA ASN A 154 12.96 -11.16 14.47
C ASN A 154 13.02 -12.45 13.65
N THR A 155 12.41 -13.53 14.14
CA THR A 155 12.37 -14.83 13.46
C THR A 155 11.64 -14.73 12.11
N SER A 156 10.53 -14.00 12.06
CA SER A 156 9.79 -13.75 10.80
C SER A 156 10.65 -13.00 9.78
N PHE A 157 11.48 -12.03 10.19
CA PHE A 157 12.40 -11.35 9.26
C PHE A 157 13.50 -12.26 8.69
N GLU A 158 13.95 -13.27 9.42
CA GLU A 158 14.91 -14.25 8.92
C GLU A 158 14.25 -15.25 7.96
N ASN A 159 12.98 -15.59 8.20
CA ASN A 159 12.19 -16.48 7.34
C ASN A 159 11.64 -15.79 6.08
N LEU A 160 11.55 -14.46 6.08
CA LEU A 160 11.26 -13.64 4.90
C LEU A 160 12.40 -13.78 3.87
N LYS A 161 12.24 -14.76 2.99
CA LYS A 161 13.09 -14.98 1.82
C LYS A 161 12.34 -14.55 0.57
N SER A 162 13.07 -13.94 -0.36
CA SER A 162 12.61 -13.80 -1.73
C SER A 162 12.37 -15.20 -2.28
N GLU A 163 11.16 -15.49 -2.78
CA GLU A 163 10.97 -16.63 -3.68
C GLU A 163 11.97 -16.45 -4.83
N VAL A 164 12.90 -17.41 -4.92
CA VAL A 164 13.97 -17.45 -5.93
C VAL A 164 13.35 -17.67 -7.30
#